data_AF-A0A968AKR0-F1
#
_entry.id   AF-A0A968AKR0-F1
#
_cell.length_a   1.000
_cell.length_b   1.000
_cell.length_c   1.000
_cell.angle_alpha   90.00
_cell.angle_beta   90.00
_cell.angle_gamma   90.00
#
_symmetry.space_group_name_H-M   'P 1'
#
loop_
_entity.id
_entity.type
_entity.pdbx_description
1 polymer ?
#
loop_
_entity_poly.entity_id
_entity_poly.type
_entity_poly.pdbx_seq_one_letter_code
_entity_poly.pdbx_strand_id
1 'polypeptide(L)' 'MTLSLIHAAIPNHWLPLVAIGKSEDWDIKETLTFTGVAGLAHTLSTIIIGILVGLAGYTLSEHYTIITQWIAPIILIGLG' A
#
# COMPACT_ATOMS: atom_id res chain seq x y z
N MET A 1 4.73 -14.04 0.62
CA MET A 1 5.78 -13.61 -0.32
C MET A 1 5.41 -13.84 -1.77
N THR A 2 4.92 -15.01 -2.16
CA THR A 2 4.50 -15.31 -3.54
C THR A 2 3.49 -14.31 -4.11
N LEU A 3 2.43 -13.98 -3.36
CA LEU A 3 1.45 -12.98 -3.78
C LEU A 3 2.07 -11.58 -3.97
N SER A 4 2.93 -11.15 -3.04
CA SER A 4 3.60 -9.85 -3.09
C SER A 4 4.50 -9.71 -4.32
N LEU A 5 5.26 -10.77 -4.67
CA LEU A 5 6.11 -10.79 -5.86
C LEU A 5 5.28 -10.77 -7.15
N ILE A 6 4.24 -11.61 -7.22
CA ILE A 6 3.36 -11.68 -8.40
C ILE A 6 2.62 -10.35 -8.60
N HIS A 7 2.11 -9.75 -7.53
CA HIS A 7 1.40 -8.47 -7.57
C HIS A 7 2.30 -7.33 -8.06
N ALA A 8 3.53 -7.25 -7.55
CA ALA A 8 4.51 -6.24 -7.99
C ALA A 8 4.95 -6.43 -9.46
N ALA A 9 4.89 -7.67 -9.98
CA ALA A 9 5.23 -7.96 -11.37
C ALA A 9 4.13 -7.52 -12.37
N ILE A 10 2.89 -7.25 -11.90
CA ILE A 10 1.80 -6.80 -12.75
C ILE A 10 2.18 -5.46 -13.39
N PRO A 11 2.02 -5.28 -14.72
CA PRO A 11 2.46 -4.08 -15.42
C PRO A 11 1.97 -2.78 -14.80
N ASN A 12 0.76 -2.74 -14.23
CA ASN A 12 0.25 -1.51 -13.62
C ASN A 12 1.13 -0.95 -12.48
N HIS A 13 1.98 -1.78 -11.86
CA HIS A 13 2.84 -1.37 -10.75
C HIS A 13 4.14 -0.69 -11.20
N TRP A 14 4.70 -1.07 -12.35
CA TRP A 14 6.01 -0.57 -12.80
C TRP A 14 5.93 0.19 -14.14
N LEU A 15 4.94 -0.12 -14.99
CA LEU A 15 4.78 0.51 -16.30
C LEU A 15 4.61 2.04 -16.22
N PRO A 16 3.89 2.62 -15.24
CA PRO A 16 3.79 4.07 -15.12
C PRO A 16 5.15 4.74 -14.88
N LEU A 17 6.01 4.17 -14.03
CA LEU A 17 7.35 4.71 -13.79
C LEU A 17 8.25 4.58 -15.02
N VAL A 18 8.15 3.47 -15.76
CA VAL A 18 8.89 3.31 -17.02
C VAL A 18 8.42 4.32 -18.07
N ALA A 19 7.11 4.59 -18.14
CA ALA A 19 6.56 5.59 -19.05
C ALA A 19 7.04 7.01 -18.71
N ILE A 20 7.07 7.38 -17.42
CA ILE A 20 7.62 8.64 -16.94
C ILE A 20 9.12 8.73 -17.21
N GLY A 21 9.88 7.68 -16.87
CA GLY A 21 11.32 7.66 -17.13
C GLY A 21 11.65 7.81 -18.60
N LYS A 22 10.83 7.24 -19.49
CA LYS A 22 10.98 7.43 -20.93
C LYS A 22 10.59 8.83 -21.41
N SER A 23 9.60 9.49 -20.79
CA SER A 23 9.24 10.87 -21.15
C SER A 23 10.25 11.91 -20.65
N GLU A 24 10.94 11.61 -19.55
CA GLU A 24 11.95 12.47 -18.92
C GLU A 24 13.39 12.11 -19.34
N ASP A 25 13.55 11.26 -20.36
CA ASP A 25 14.86 10.78 -20.86
C ASP A 25 15.79 10.21 -19.78
N TRP A 26 15.24 9.55 -18.76
CA TRP A 26 16.00 8.90 -17.69
C TRP A 26 16.83 7.73 -18.21
N ASP A 27 18.05 7.60 -17.70
CA ASP A 27 18.81 6.38 -17.86
C ASP A 27 18.24 5.23 -17.02
N ILE A 28 18.77 4.02 -17.23
CA ILE A 28 18.30 2.83 -16.52
C ILE A 28 18.55 2.90 -15.01
N LYS A 29 19.64 3.56 -14.58
CA LYS A 29 19.99 3.71 -13.16
C LYS A 29 19.03 4.68 -12.47
N GLU A 30 18.70 5.79 -13.12
CA GLU A 30 17.71 6.75 -12.65
C GLU A 30 16.35 6.09 -12.50
N THR A 31 15.88 5.40 -13.55
CA THR A 31 14.61 4.67 -13.53
C THR A 31 14.55 3.65 -12.40
N LEU A 32 15.60 2.85 -12.20
CA LEU A 32 15.69 1.88 -11.09
C LEU A 32 15.74 2.57 -9.72
N THR A 33 16.45 3.70 -9.61
CA THR A 33 16.57 4.45 -8.35
C THR A 33 15.22 5.00 -7.93
N PHE A 34 14.51 5.70 -8.83
CA PHE A 34 13.18 6.23 -8.54
C PHE A 34 12.16 5.12 -8.27
N THR A 35 12.26 3.98 -8.97
CA THR A 35 11.43 2.80 -8.68
C THR A 35 11.68 2.28 -7.27
N GLY A 36 12.94 2.16 -6.86
CA GLY A 36 13.30 1.75 -5.50
C GLY A 36 12.80 2.72 -4.44
N VAL A 37 12.97 4.03 -4.66
CA VAL A 37 12.50 5.08 -3.73
C VAL A 37 10.96 5.06 -3.62
N ALA A 38 10.25 4.98 -4.74
CA ALA A 38 8.79 4.91 -4.74
C ALA A 38 8.28 3.66 -4.02
N GLY A 39 8.88 2.50 -4.28
CA GLY A 39 8.53 1.24 -3.62
C GLY A 39 8.78 1.28 -2.11
N LEU A 40 9.90 1.86 -1.68
CA LEU A 40 10.20 2.06 -0.25
C LEU A 40 9.22 3.02 0.41
N ALA A 41 8.96 4.17 -0.21
CA ALA A 41 8.02 5.16 0.30
C ALA A 41 6.60 4.59 0.42
N HIS A 42 6.16 3.82 -0.58
CA HIS A 42 4.88 3.12 -0.57
C HIS A 42 4.80 2.05 0.55
N THR A 43 5.84 1.25 0.72
CA THR A 43 5.87 0.21 1.75
C THR A 43 5.88 0.82 3.16
N LEU A 44 6.68 1.87 3.37
CA LEU A 44 6.73 2.56 4.66
C LEU A 44 5.42 3.26 4.98
N SER A 45 4.79 3.92 4.01
CA SER A 45 3.51 4.61 4.25
C SER A 45 2.40 3.63 4.59
N THR A 46 2.31 2.49 3.91
CA THR A 46 1.33 1.45 4.21
C THR A 46 1.55 0.81 5.58
N ILE A 47 2.81 0.58 5.98
CA ILE A 47 3.13 0.11 7.34
C ILE A 47 2.70 1.14 8.39
N ILE A 48 3.05 2.42 8.20
CA ILE A 48 2.70 3.49 9.14
C ILE A 48 1.19 3.60 9.29
N ILE A 49 0.45 3.64 8.17
CA ILE A 49 -1.02 3.69 8.18
C ILE A 49 -1.58 2.45 8.90
N GLY A 50 -1.06 1.26 8.60
CA GLY A 50 -1.47 0.01 9.24
C GLY A 50 -1.28 0.04 10.75
N ILE A 51 -0.15 0.57 11.24
CA ILE A 51 0.11 0.74 12.68
C ILE A 51 -0.88 1.73 13.29
N LEU A 52 -1.08 2.90 12.67
CA LEU A 52 -2.00 3.92 13.19
C LEU A 52 -3.43 3.41 13.27
N VAL A 53 -3.91 2.76 12.21
CA VAL A 53 -5.25 2.13 12.17
C VAL A 53 -5.34 0.99 13.18
N GLY A 54 -4.30 0.18 13.32
CA GLY A 54 -4.24 -0.90 14.31
C GLY A 54 -4.33 -0.39 15.75
N LEU A 55 -3.60 0.67 16.09
CA LEU A 55 -3.65 1.29 17.41
C LEU A 55 -5.02 1.93 17.68
N ALA A 56 -5.57 2.65 16.70
CA ALA A 56 -6.92 3.21 16.82
C ALA A 56 -7.98 2.11 17.01
N GLY A 57 -7.86 1.00 16.27
CA GLY A 57 -8.72 -0.17 16.41
C GLY A 57 -8.59 -0.84 17.77
N TYR A 58 -7.37 -0.93 18.32
CA TYR A 58 -7.13 -1.46 19.66
C TYR A 58 -7.84 -0.62 20.73
N THR A 59 -7.62 0.70 20.73
CA THR A 59 -8.30 1.62 21.68
C THR A 59 -9.82 1.58 21.54
N LEU A 60 -10.33 1.49 20.30
CA LEU A 60 -11.77 1.41 20.06
C LEU A 60 -12.36 0.08 20.52
N SER A 61 -11.62 -1.02 20.40
CA SER A 61 -12.05 -2.35 20.85
C SER A 61 -12.20 -2.44 22.36
N GLU A 62 -11.39 -1.70 23.13
CA GLU A 62 -11.50 -1.67 24.59
C GLU A 62 -12.75 -0.92 25.08
N HIS A 63 -13.32 -0.03 24.26
CA HIS A 63 -14.44 0.84 24.66
C HIS A 63 -15.75 0.59 23.90
N TYR A 64 -15.72 0.05 22.68
CA TYR A 64 -16.88 -0.06 21.79
C TYR A 64 -16.88 -1.36 20.97
N THR A 65 -17.17 -2.47 21.65
CA THR A 65 -17.26 -3.83 21.07
C THR A 65 -18.29 -3.95 19.93
N ILE A 66 -19.37 -3.17 19.95
CA ILE A 66 -20.37 -3.14 18.87
C ILE A 66 -19.78 -2.63 17.54
N ILE A 67 -18.91 -1.62 17.58
CA ILE A 67 -18.36 -1.03 16.35
C ILE A 67 -17.34 -1.98 15.71
N THR A 68 -16.48 -2.58 16.52
CA THR A 68 -15.44 -3.49 16.03
C THR A 68 -15.98 -4.84 15.56
N GLN A 69 -17.03 -5.38 16.19
CA GLN A 69 -17.56 -6.71 15.85
C GLN A 69 -18.62 -6.70 14.75
N TRP A 70 -19.37 -5.61 14.57
CA TRP A 70 -20.48 -5.57 13.63
C TRP A 70 -20.29 -4.54 12.52
N ILE A 71 -19.97 -3.30 12.88
CA ILE A 71 -19.97 -2.20 11.91
C ILE A 71 -18.73 -2.26 10.99
N ALA A 72 -17.53 -2.44 11.56
CA ALA A 72 -16.29 -2.48 10.79
C ALA A 72 -16.24 -3.64 9.76
N PRO A 73 -16.62 -4.89 10.10
CA PRO A 73 -16.65 -5.98 9.12
C PRO A 73 -17.68 -5.77 8.01
N ILE A 74 -18.86 -5.22 8.34
CA ILE A 74 -19.92 -4.95 7.36
C ILE A 74 -19.45 -3.89 6.35
N ILE A 75 -18.82 -2.81 6.83
CA ILE A 75 -18.26 -1.77 5.96
C ILE A 75 -17.15 -2.34 5.07
N LEU A 76 -16.25 -3.16 5.64
CA LEU A 76 -15.17 -3.78 4.87
C LEU A 76 -15.68 -4.74 3.80
N ILE A 77 -16.73 -5.53 4.08
CA ILE A 77 -17.37 -6.40 3.08
C ILE A 77 -18.09 -5.58 2.01
N GLY A 78 -18.69 -4.44 2.35
CA GLY A 78 -19.38 -3.57 1.40
C GLY A 78 -18.47 -2.69 0.53
N LEU A 79 -17.25 -2.41 1.01
CA LEU A 79 -16.23 -1.66 0.27
C LEU A 79 -15.27 -2.56 -0.52
N GLY A 80 -15.18 -3.84 -0.16
CA GLY A 80 -14.48 -4.87 -0.93
C GLY A 80 -15.25 -5.27 -2.18
#